data_AF-A0A9E5HUM3-F1
#
_entry.id   AF-A0A9E5HUM3-F1
#
_cell.length_a   1.000
_cell.length_b   1.000
_cell.length_c   1.000
_cell.angle_alpha   90.00
_cell.angle_beta   90.00
_cell.angle_gamma   90.00
#
_symmetry.space_group_name_H-M   'P 1'
#
loop_
_entity.id
_entity.type
_entity.pdbx_description
1 polymer ?
#
loop_
_entity_poly.entity_id
_entity_poly.type
_entity_poly.pdbx_seq_one_letter_code
_entity_poly.pdbx_strand_id
1 'polypeptide(L)' 'NELGDIYLVGRLSHAAVTDSELDKVVGSVLQYADGAFNPLLELGFSSAIRREWAWRLSRGESLANLKAFEHLIS' A
#
# COMPACT_ATOMS: atom_id res chain seq x y z
N ASN A 1 -11.86 17.58 -6.30
CA ASN A 1 -10.92 16.47 -6.11
C ASN A 1 -9.50 17.02 -6.15
N GLU A 2 -9.03 17.53 -5.02
CA GLU A 2 -7.79 18.33 -4.95
C GLU A 2 -6.74 17.73 -3.99
N LEU A 3 -6.87 16.46 -3.59
CA LEU A 3 -6.05 15.88 -2.49
C LEU A 3 -5.14 14.70 -2.88
N GLY A 4 -5.01 14.35 -4.16
CA GLY A 4 -4.03 13.34 -4.59
C GLY A 4 -4.45 11.88 -4.37
N ASP A 5 -5.74 11.61 -4.21
CA ASP A 5 -6.25 10.25 -4.13
C ASP A 5 -6.08 9.51 -5.47
N ILE A 6 -5.65 8.24 -5.38
CA ILE A 6 -5.54 7.32 -6.51
C ILE A 6 -6.78 6.43 -6.52
N TYR A 7 -7.53 6.46 -7.62
CA TYR A 7 -8.72 5.61 -7.80
C TYR A 7 -8.44 4.51 -8.83
N LEU A 8 -8.73 3.27 -8.45
CA LEU A 8 -8.81 2.15 -9.39
C LEU A 8 -10.27 1.95 -9.79
N VAL A 9 -10.57 2.09 -11.08
CA VAL A 9 -11.93 1.97 -11.62
C VAL A 9 -12.00 0.81 -12.61
N GLY A 10 -12.97 -0.08 -12.41
CA GLY A 10 -13.29 -1.19 -13.29
C GLY A 10 -14.77 -1.20 -13.67
N ARG A 11 -15.11 -1.93 -14.73
CA ARG A 11 -16.51 -2.17 -15.15
C ARG A 11 -16.72 -3.64 -15.43
N LEU A 12 -17.90 -4.13 -15.08
CA LEU A 12 -18.34 -5.50 -15.31
C LEU A 12 -19.71 -5.49 -16.01
N SER A 13 -19.99 -6.51 -16.80
CA SER A 13 -21.34 -6.74 -17.32
C SER A 13 -22.31 -7.00 -16.18
N HIS A 14 -23.57 -6.58 -16.31
CA HIS A 14 -24.61 -6.88 -15.33
C HIS A 14 -24.75 -8.39 -15.06
N ALA A 15 -24.61 -9.23 -16.10
CA ALA A 15 -24.66 -10.68 -15.97
C ALA A 15 -23.48 -11.27 -15.17
N ALA A 16 -22.39 -10.52 -15.00
CA ALA A 16 -21.23 -10.94 -14.21
C ALA A 16 -21.38 -10.60 -12.71
N VAL A 17 -22.47 -9.97 -12.29
CA VAL A 17 -22.75 -9.71 -10.87
C VAL A 17 -23.26 -10.99 -10.22
N THR A 18 -22.32 -11.90 -9.94
CA THR A 18 -22.54 -13.17 -9.26
C THR A 18 -21.59 -13.29 -8.08
N ASP A 19 -21.94 -14.08 -7.07
CA ASP A 19 -21.12 -14.23 -5.86
C ASP A 19 -19.67 -14.66 -6.19
N SER A 20 -19.50 -15.60 -7.13
CA SER A 20 -18.17 -16.10 -7.52
C SER A 20 -17.33 -15.02 -8.23
N GLU A 21 -17.94 -14.19 -9.07
CA GLU A 21 -17.20 -13.14 -9.77
C GLU A 21 -16.87 -11.98 -8.83
N LEU A 22 -17.76 -11.65 -7.90
CA LEU A 22 -17.48 -10.65 -6.87
C LEU A 22 -16.34 -11.09 -5.95
N ASP A 23 -16.35 -12.35 -5.49
CA ASP A 23 -15.26 -12.92 -4.68
C ASP A 23 -13.92 -12.84 -5.40
N LYS A 24 -13.88 -13.22 -6.70
CA LYS A 24 -12.66 -13.12 -7.51
C LYS A 24 -12.15 -11.69 -7.65
N VAL A 25 -13.04 -10.73 -7.92
CA VAL A 25 -12.64 -9.33 -8.13
C VAL A 25 -12.13 -8.72 -6.83
N VAL A 26 -12.85 -8.90 -5.73
CA VAL A 26 -12.43 -8.37 -4.42
C VAL A 26 -11.17 -9.07 -3.93
N GLY A 27 -11.06 -10.39 -4.10
CA GLY A 27 -9.86 -11.16 -3.78
C GLY A 27 -8.65 -10.72 -4.59
N SER A 28 -8.83 -10.43 -5.88
CA SER A 28 -7.78 -9.86 -6.73
C SER A 28 -7.34 -8.48 -6.22
N VAL A 29 -8.29 -7.60 -5.89
CA VAL A 29 -7.97 -6.28 -5.34
C VAL A 29 -7.15 -6.40 -4.06
N LEU A 30 -7.55 -7.28 -3.13
CA LEU A 30 -6.80 -7.53 -1.89
C LEU A 30 -5.38 -8.03 -2.20
N GLN A 31 -5.25 -9.05 -3.05
CA GLN A 31 -3.96 -9.64 -3.39
C GLN A 31 -3.00 -8.62 -4.03
N TYR A 32 -3.49 -7.82 -4.98
CA TYR A 32 -2.66 -6.81 -5.64
C TYR A 32 -2.36 -5.63 -4.71
N ALA A 33 -3.31 -5.21 -3.87
CA ALA A 33 -3.06 -4.18 -2.88
C ALA A 33 -1.95 -4.60 -1.91
N ASP A 34 -2.06 -5.79 -1.31
CA ASP A 34 -1.07 -6.33 -0.37
C ASP A 34 0.31 -6.48 -1.02
N GLY A 35 0.36 -7.01 -2.25
CA GLY A 35 1.62 -7.21 -2.98
C GLY A 35 2.28 -5.91 -3.44
N ALA A 36 1.51 -4.90 -3.81
CA ALA A 36 2.01 -3.64 -4.37
C ALA A 36 2.27 -2.55 -3.32
N PHE A 37 1.69 -2.66 -2.11
CA PHE A 37 1.70 -1.58 -1.12
C PHE A 37 3.12 -1.12 -0.75
N ASN A 38 3.97 -2.02 -0.24
CA ASN A 38 5.34 -1.66 0.16
C ASN A 38 6.19 -1.19 -1.03
N PRO A 39 6.21 -1.89 -2.19
CA PRO A 39 6.92 -1.39 -3.37
C PRO A 39 6.51 0.03 -3.80
N LEU A 40 5.22 0.35 -3.78
CA LEU A 40 4.74 1.69 -4.12
C LEU A 40 5.13 2.73 -3.06
N LEU A 41 5.08 2.37 -1.78
CA LEU A 41 5.59 3.24 -0.71
C LEU A 41 7.08 3.53 -0.85
N GLU A 42 7.88 2.52 -1.18
CA GLU A 42 9.32 2.72 -1.41
C GLU A 42 9.58 3.66 -2.58
N LEU A 43 8.89 3.44 -3.70
CA LEU A 43 9.04 4.23 -4.91
C LEU A 43 8.67 5.70 -4.68
N GLY A 44 7.53 5.96 -4.00
CA GLY A 44 7.02 7.31 -3.79
C GLY A 44 7.56 8.03 -2.55
N PHE A 45 7.99 7.29 -1.52
CA PHE A 45 8.20 7.83 -0.17
C PHE A 45 9.51 7.41 0.49
N SER A 46 10.45 6.76 -0.20
CA SER A 46 11.75 6.35 0.38
C SER A 46 12.44 7.43 1.21
N SER A 47 12.47 8.69 0.75
CA SER A 47 13.08 9.79 1.51
C SER A 47 12.32 10.13 2.80
N ALA A 48 10.99 10.07 2.78
CA ALA A 48 10.15 10.32 3.95
C ALA A 48 10.29 9.17 4.96
N ILE A 49 10.34 7.93 4.49
CA ILE A 49 10.57 6.74 5.32
C ILE A 49 11.91 6.84 6.06
N ARG A 50 12.99 7.23 5.37
CA ARG A 50 14.31 7.45 6.01
C ARG A 50 14.27 8.53 7.09
N ARG A 51 13.55 9.64 6.85
CA ARG A 51 13.40 10.72 7.85
C ARG A 51 12.58 10.28 9.06
N GLU A 52 11.46 9.60 8.84
CA GLU A 52 10.61 9.06 9.91
C GLU A 52 11.39 8.03 10.74
N TRP A 53 12.17 7.16 10.09
CA TRP A 53 13.04 6.21 10.77
C TRP A 53 14.00 6.90 11.74
N ALA A 54 14.77 7.87 11.24
CA ALA A 54 15.71 8.64 12.07
C ALA A 54 15.01 9.37 13.21
N TRP A 55 13.83 9.95 12.93
CA TRP A 55 13.03 10.64 13.94
C TRP A 55 12.60 9.69 15.06
N ARG A 56 12.06 8.52 14.73
CA ARG A 56 11.63 7.51 15.71
C ARG A 56 12.80 6.99 16.54
N LEU A 57 13.91 6.67 15.89
CA LEU A 57 15.11 6.17 16.56
C LEU A 57 15.65 7.19 17.58
N SER A 58 15.69 8.48 17.22
CA SER A 58 16.16 9.55 18.12
C SER A 58 15.29 9.75 19.37
N ARG A 59 14.06 9.22 19.37
CA ARG A 59 13.06 9.40 20.43
C ARG A 59 12.69 8.11 21.16
N GLY A 60 13.24 6.97 20.75
CA GLY A 60 12.87 5.66 21.28
C GLY A 60 11.46 5.21 20.88
N GLU A 61 10.92 5.75 19.78
CA GLU A 61 9.60 5.37 19.26
C GLU A 61 9.64 4.02 18.54
N SER A 62 8.49 3.33 18.50
CA SER A 62 8.39 2.00 17.89
C SER A 62 8.65 2.02 16.38
N LEU A 63 9.52 1.15 15.90
CA LEU A 63 9.81 0.94 14.47
C LEU A 63 8.94 -0.15 13.83
N ALA A 64 7.95 -0.71 14.54
CA ALA A 64 7.19 -1.89 14.08
C ALA A 64 6.64 -1.77 12.65
N ASN A 65 6.06 -0.62 12.31
CA ASN A 65 5.49 -0.37 10.97
C ASN A 65 6.55 0.00 9.92
N LEU A 66 7.78 0.29 10.33
CA LEU A 66 8.89 0.60 9.43
C LEU A 66 9.77 -0.62 9.14
N LYS A 67 9.63 -1.72 9.89
CA LYS A 67 10.48 -2.92 9.76
C LYS A 67 10.59 -3.44 8.32
N ALA A 68 9.50 -3.38 7.56
CA ALA A 68 9.47 -3.79 6.15
C ALA A 68 10.41 -2.97 5.24
N PHE A 69 10.89 -1.82 5.72
CA PHE A 69 11.75 -0.89 5.00
C PHE A 69 13.16 -0.77 5.61
N GLU A 70 13.58 -1.71 6.46
CA GLU A 70 14.92 -1.74 7.08
C GLU A 70 16.06 -1.66 6.04
N HIS A 71 15.87 -2.28 4.88
CA HIS A 71 16.81 -2.24 3.75
C HIS A 71 17.01 -0.84 3.16
N LEU A 72 16.12 0.12 3.46
CA LEU A 72 16.30 1.51 3.08
C LEU A 72 17.23 2.26 4.04
N ILE A 73 17.75 1.68 5.11
CA ILE A 73 18.59 2.43 6.08
C ILE A 73 20.07 2.11 5.95
N SER A 74 20.40 0.94 5.37
CA SER A 74 21.76 0.53 5.05
C SER A 74 22.46 1.47 4.08
#